data_AF-A0A9E5JRP4-F1
#
_entry.id   AF-A0A9E5JRP4-F1
#
_cell.length_a   1.000
_cell.length_b   1.000
_cell.length_c   1.000
_cell.angle_alpha   90.00
_cell.angle_beta   90.00
_cell.angle_gamma   90.00
#
_symmetry.space_group_name_H-M   'P 1'
#
loop_
_entity.id
_entity.type
_entity.pdbx_description
1 polymer ?
#
loop_
_entity_poly.entity_id
_entity_poly.type
_entity_poly.pdbx_seq_one_letter_code
_entity_poly.pdbx_strand_id
1 'polypeptide(L)'
;MPKTEAVTDPRFALSLWRVSDKLLVVDSRHAELALPTEPLLANILTALGLPRTPLPKADVLRWPMYDYPLAPKGDDAARDTILAMLEGRLEMEPVEYVLLMGAEACHYVLPPELLPATAETGDDASLATARSPGLSAVDSFACALGKAVRVEPLKVTAIVVPSLCDMLQEPELKAQTWKSIQPLRQR
;
A
#
# COMPACT_ATOMS: atom_id res chain seq x y z
N MET A 1 -19.74 25.22 -16.33
CA MET A 1 -20.02 23.77 -16.35
C MET A 1 -18.88 23.09 -15.62
N PRO A 2 -19.05 22.53 -14.41
CA PRO A 2 -18.01 21.72 -13.81
C PRO A 2 -17.86 20.45 -14.67
N LYS A 3 -16.62 20.13 -15.03
CA LYS A 3 -16.27 18.94 -15.81
C LYS A 3 -16.55 17.75 -14.90
N THR A 4 -17.62 17.01 -15.16
CA THR A 4 -17.88 15.71 -14.55
C THR A 4 -16.70 14.81 -14.94
N GLU A 5 -15.68 14.74 -14.09
CA GLU A 5 -14.61 13.78 -14.20
C GLU A 5 -15.26 12.40 -14.08
N ALA A 6 -15.17 11.61 -15.16
CA ALA A 6 -15.68 10.26 -15.19
C ALA A 6 -14.95 9.47 -14.10
N VAL A 7 -15.67 9.08 -13.05
CA VAL A 7 -15.15 8.21 -11.99
C VAL A 7 -14.72 6.90 -12.65
N THR A 8 -13.43 6.76 -12.94
CA THR A 8 -12.85 5.53 -13.43
C THR A 8 -12.92 4.52 -12.30
N ASP A 9 -13.56 3.38 -12.53
CA ASP A 9 -13.58 2.31 -11.54
C ASP A 9 -12.22 1.58 -11.63
N PRO A 10 -11.35 1.73 -10.61
CA PRO A 10 -10.01 1.16 -10.68
C PRO A 10 -10.11 -0.37 -10.74
N ARG A 11 -9.12 -1.03 -11.34
CA ARG A 11 -9.07 -2.49 -11.40
C ARG A 11 -7.69 -2.94 -10.93
N PHE A 12 -7.64 -3.43 -9.70
CA PHE A 12 -6.40 -3.86 -9.07
C PHE A 12 -6.65 -5.05 -8.15
N ALA A 13 -5.56 -5.70 -7.78
CA ALA A 13 -5.58 -6.73 -6.75
C ALA A 13 -4.48 -6.44 -5.73
N LEU A 14 -4.78 -6.67 -4.45
CA LEU A 14 -3.82 -6.60 -3.36
C LEU A 14 -3.66 -8.00 -2.76
N SER A 15 -2.42 -8.37 -2.45
CA SER A 15 -2.11 -9.58 -1.69
C SER A 15 -1.71 -9.18 -0.28
N LEU A 16 -2.39 -9.74 0.71
CA LEU A 16 -2.15 -9.48 2.12
C LEU A 16 -1.56 -10.74 2.77
N TRP A 17 -0.38 -10.63 3.36
CA TRP A 17 0.22 -11.69 4.16
C TRP A 17 0.42 -11.22 5.60
N ARG A 18 -0.29 -11.85 6.52
CA ARG A 18 -0.01 -11.67 7.95
C ARG A 18 1.23 -12.48 8.32
N VAL A 19 2.39 -11.84 8.27
CA VAL A 19 3.67 -12.48 8.57
C VAL A 19 3.78 -12.75 10.07
N SER A 20 3.36 -11.85 10.95
CA SER A 20 3.37 -12.09 12.39
C SER A 20 2.28 -11.29 13.09
N ASP A 21 2.26 -11.36 14.42
CA ASP A 21 1.53 -10.43 15.28
C ASP A 21 2.03 -8.98 15.16
N LYS A 22 3.23 -8.75 14.60
CA LYS A 22 3.82 -7.42 14.44
C LYS A 22 3.86 -6.91 13.01
N LEU A 23 3.78 -7.79 12.00
CA LEU A 23 3.99 -7.43 10.61
C LEU A 23 2.87 -7.96 9.71
N LEU A 24 2.20 -7.03 9.02
CA LEU A 24 1.34 -7.28 7.88
C LEU A 24 2.05 -6.81 6.60
N VAL A 25 2.08 -7.64 5.56
CA VAL A 25 2.59 -7.26 4.23
C VAL A 25 1.40 -7.09 3.31
N VAL A 26 1.36 -5.98 2.55
CA VAL A 26 0.35 -5.71 1.53
C VAL A 26 1.09 -5.40 0.22
N ASP A 27 0.92 -6.22 -0.80
CA ASP A 27 1.57 -6.06 -2.11
C ASP A 27 0.56 -5.80 -3.22
N SER A 28 0.96 -4.94 -4.16
CA SER A 28 0.25 -4.67 -5.40
C SER A 28 0.43 -5.89 -6.31
N ARG A 29 -0.66 -6.65 -6.51
CA ARG A 29 -0.60 -7.96 -7.16
C ARG A 29 -0.79 -7.86 -8.67
N HIS A 30 0.22 -8.31 -9.41
CA HIS A 30 0.19 -8.46 -10.87
C HIS A 30 0.26 -9.95 -11.28
N ALA A 31 -0.85 -10.66 -11.13
CA ALA A 31 -0.91 -12.11 -11.36
C ALA A 31 -0.67 -12.49 -12.83
N GLU A 32 -1.01 -11.60 -13.75
CA GLU A 32 -0.84 -11.71 -15.19
C GLU A 32 0.63 -11.86 -15.62
N LEU A 33 1.58 -11.38 -14.81
CA LEU A 33 3.01 -11.50 -15.10
C LEU A 33 3.57 -12.88 -14.75
N ALA A 34 2.83 -13.71 -14.00
CA ALA A 34 3.24 -15.05 -13.56
C ALA A 34 4.65 -15.10 -12.90
N LEU A 35 5.04 -14.01 -12.22
CA LEU A 35 6.35 -13.88 -11.60
C LEU A 35 6.42 -14.61 -10.25
N PRO A 36 7.60 -15.14 -9.87
CA PRO A 36 7.80 -15.84 -8.59
C PRO A 36 7.91 -14.85 -7.41
N THR A 37 6.82 -14.15 -7.08
CA THR A 37 6.79 -13.14 -6.00
C THR A 37 6.85 -13.75 -4.61
N GLU A 38 6.20 -14.88 -4.36
CA GLU A 38 6.17 -15.54 -3.04
C GLU A 38 7.56 -16.02 -2.58
N PRO A 39 8.41 -16.68 -3.41
CA PRO A 39 9.78 -17.00 -3.03
C PRO A 39 10.64 -15.76 -2.73
N LEU A 40 10.44 -14.67 -3.47
CA LEU A 40 11.16 -13.41 -3.19
C LEU A 40 10.76 -12.86 -1.81
N LEU A 41 9.47 -12.82 -1.52
CA LEU A 41 8.99 -12.41 -0.21
C LEU A 41 9.54 -13.31 0.90
N ALA A 42 9.56 -14.63 0.70
CA ALA A 42 10.15 -15.59 1.65
C ALA A 42 11.61 -15.24 1.99
N ASN A 43 12.40 -14.92 0.95
CA ASN A 43 13.80 -14.56 1.11
C ASN A 43 13.96 -13.22 1.86
N ILE A 44 13.14 -12.23 1.53
CA ILE A 44 13.13 -10.93 2.23
C ILE A 44 12.80 -11.13 3.71
N LEU A 45 11.75 -11.89 4.03
CA LEU A 45 11.33 -12.16 5.41
C LEU A 45 12.40 -12.94 6.18
N THR A 46 13.02 -13.93 5.55
CA THR A 46 14.14 -14.68 6.13
C THR A 46 15.32 -13.76 6.45
N ALA A 47 15.68 -12.86 5.54
CA ALA A 47 16.75 -11.88 5.75
C ALA A 47 16.41 -10.86 6.87
N LEU A 48 15.13 -10.58 7.10
CA LEU A 48 14.65 -9.73 8.19
C LEU A 48 14.65 -10.44 9.56
N GLY A 49 15.04 -11.71 9.64
CA GLY A 49 14.99 -12.50 10.87
C GLY A 49 13.59 -13.06 11.17
N LEU A 50 12.68 -13.03 10.19
CA LEU A 50 11.31 -13.52 10.27
C LEU A 50 11.11 -14.72 9.32
N PRO A 51 11.84 -15.84 9.49
CA PRO A 51 11.72 -16.98 8.59
C PRO A 51 10.29 -17.52 8.60
N ARG A 52 9.65 -17.52 7.43
CA ARG A 52 8.29 -18.04 7.19
C ARG A 52 8.32 -18.99 6.01
N THR A 53 8.50 -20.27 6.33
CA THR A 53 8.48 -21.33 5.32
C THR A 53 7.63 -22.49 5.85
N PRO A 54 6.48 -22.79 5.23
CA PRO A 54 5.86 -22.05 4.12
C PRO A 54 5.37 -20.66 4.55
N LEU A 55 5.23 -19.73 3.58
CA LEU A 55 4.51 -18.48 3.84
C LEU A 55 3.05 -18.77 4.22
N PRO A 56 2.44 -17.92 5.06
CA PRO A 56 1.00 -17.98 5.26
C PRO A 56 0.27 -17.76 3.92
N LYS A 57 -0.94 -18.32 3.80
CA LYS A 57 -1.77 -18.11 2.63
C LYS A 57 -2.06 -16.62 2.45
N ALA A 58 -1.83 -16.09 1.25
CA ALA A 58 -2.16 -14.71 0.91
C ALA A 58 -3.68 -14.51 0.87
N ASP A 59 -4.17 -13.51 1.59
CA ASP A 59 -5.52 -12.99 1.38
C ASP A 59 -5.51 -12.07 0.16
N VAL A 60 -6.35 -12.36 -0.83
CA VAL A 60 -6.34 -11.66 -2.11
C VAL A 60 -7.57 -10.77 -2.19
N LEU A 61 -7.37 -9.47 -2.07
CA LEU A 61 -8.42 -8.49 -2.30
C LEU A 61 -8.40 -8.12 -3.78
N ARG A 62 -9.55 -8.25 -4.45
CA ARG A 62 -9.72 -7.81 -5.83
C ARG A 62 -10.75 -6.71 -5.86
N TRP A 63 -10.41 -5.61 -6.51
CA TRP A 63 -11.31 -4.51 -6.75
C TRP A 63 -11.57 -4.38 -8.26
N PRO A 64 -12.82 -4.14 -8.69
CA PRO A 64 -14.06 -4.04 -7.90
C PRO A 64 -14.44 -5.38 -7.24
N MET A 65 -15.11 -5.31 -6.09
CA MET A 65 -15.59 -6.51 -5.40
C MET A 65 -16.73 -7.13 -6.21
N TYR A 66 -16.48 -8.28 -6.84
CA TYR A 66 -17.44 -8.96 -7.73
C TYR A 66 -18.79 -9.26 -7.07
N ASP A 67 -18.82 -9.46 -5.75
CA ASP A 67 -20.03 -9.83 -5.01
C ASP A 67 -20.91 -8.62 -4.62
N TYR A 68 -20.46 -7.39 -4.87
CA TYR A 68 -21.14 -6.17 -4.45
C TYR A 68 -21.49 -5.26 -5.64
N PRO A 69 -22.60 -5.50 -6.35
CA PRO A 69 -23.03 -4.67 -7.48
C PRO A 69 -23.41 -3.22 -7.10
N LEU A 70 -23.68 -2.99 -5.81
CA LEU A 70 -23.91 -1.66 -5.21
C LEU A 70 -22.64 -1.10 -4.53
N ALA A 71 -21.47 -1.72 -4.72
CA ALA A 71 -20.23 -1.20 -4.17
C ALA A 71 -20.02 0.26 -4.63
N PRO A 72 -19.62 1.14 -3.70
CA PRO A 72 -19.16 2.48 -4.04
C PRO A 72 -18.11 2.40 -5.16
N LYS A 73 -18.21 3.24 -6.18
CA LYS A 73 -17.29 3.23 -7.35
C LYS A 73 -16.27 4.34 -7.24
N GLY A 74 -15.09 4.09 -7.79
CA GLY A 74 -14.01 5.07 -7.86
C GLY A 74 -12.94 4.90 -6.79
N ASP A 75 -11.85 5.64 -6.95
CA ASP A 75 -10.66 5.55 -6.10
C ASP A 75 -10.94 5.85 -4.61
N ASP A 76 -11.69 6.91 -4.32
CA ASP A 76 -12.02 7.27 -2.92
C ASP A 76 -12.85 6.18 -2.24
N ALA A 77 -13.81 5.63 -2.98
CA ALA A 77 -14.63 4.51 -2.53
C ALA A 77 -13.81 3.23 -2.25
N ALA A 78 -12.89 2.89 -3.15
CA ALA A 78 -11.98 1.77 -2.99
C ALA A 78 -11.08 1.98 -1.75
N ARG A 79 -10.52 3.18 -1.60
CA ARG A 79 -9.69 3.58 -0.45
C ARG A 79 -10.46 3.45 0.86
N ASP A 80 -11.62 4.10 0.97
CA ASP A 80 -12.45 4.08 2.19
C ASP A 80 -12.81 2.64 2.59
N THR A 81 -13.15 1.81 1.60
CA THR A 81 -13.50 0.40 1.84
C THR A 81 -12.28 -0.40 2.32
N ILE A 82 -11.12 -0.22 1.70
CA ILE A 82 -9.89 -0.92 2.08
C ILE A 82 -9.43 -0.47 3.48
N LEU A 83 -9.47 0.83 3.76
CA LEU A 83 -9.13 1.38 5.07
C LEU A 83 -10.06 0.85 6.16
N ALA A 84 -11.38 0.88 5.95
CA ALA A 84 -12.34 0.35 6.91
C ALA A 84 -12.15 -1.17 7.13
N MET A 85 -11.86 -1.93 6.06
CA MET A 85 -11.56 -3.36 6.17
C MET A 85 -10.28 -3.61 6.97
N LEU A 86 -9.21 -2.86 6.68
CA LEU A 86 -7.94 -2.98 7.40
C LEU A 86 -8.09 -2.55 8.86
N GLU A 87 -8.82 -1.48 9.14
CA GLU A 87 -9.11 -1.00 10.49
C GLU A 87 -9.80 -2.09 11.30
N GLY A 88 -10.89 -2.68 10.79
CA GLY A 88 -11.59 -3.77 11.47
C GLY A 88 -10.72 -5.01 11.69
N ARG A 89 -9.85 -5.35 10.73
CA ARG A 89 -8.89 -6.47 10.88
C ARG A 89 -7.82 -6.16 11.95
N LEU A 90 -7.32 -4.94 11.97
CA LEU A 90 -6.25 -4.51 12.88
C LEU A 90 -6.76 -4.16 14.29
N GLU A 91 -8.05 -3.88 14.44
CA GLU A 91 -8.69 -3.77 15.76
C GLU A 91 -8.78 -5.14 16.44
N MET A 92 -9.19 -6.17 15.70
CA MET A 92 -9.27 -7.54 16.20
C MET A 92 -7.89 -8.16 16.42
N GLU A 93 -6.97 -7.93 15.48
CA GLU A 93 -5.63 -8.49 15.50
C GLU A 93 -4.60 -7.40 15.16
N PRO A 94 -4.17 -6.59 16.14
CA PRO A 94 -3.26 -5.46 15.90
C PRO A 94 -1.90 -5.91 15.40
N VAL A 95 -1.25 -5.04 14.62
CA VAL A 95 0.14 -5.18 14.19
C VAL A 95 0.89 -3.88 14.47
N GLU A 96 2.21 -3.95 14.57
CA GLU A 96 3.06 -2.78 14.80
C GLU A 96 3.41 -2.10 13.48
N TYR A 97 3.66 -2.91 12.45
CA TYR A 97 4.11 -2.48 11.13
C TYR A 97 3.24 -3.05 10.02
N VAL A 98 3.02 -2.22 9.00
CA VAL A 98 2.45 -2.63 7.71
C VAL A 98 3.48 -2.34 6.62
N LEU A 99 3.89 -3.35 5.86
CA LEU A 99 4.80 -3.19 4.75
C LEU A 99 3.98 -3.10 3.46
N LEU A 100 3.87 -1.89 2.91
CA LEU A 100 3.17 -1.58 1.68
C LEU A 100 4.13 -1.72 0.49
N MET A 101 3.87 -2.69 -0.37
CA MET A 101 4.68 -3.00 -1.54
C MET A 101 3.91 -2.59 -2.82
N GLY A 102 4.47 -1.63 -3.56
CA GLY A 102 3.93 -1.13 -4.83
C GLY A 102 2.96 0.04 -4.69
N ALA A 103 2.61 0.60 -5.85
CA ALA A 103 1.87 1.85 -5.95
C ALA A 103 0.39 1.73 -5.51
N GLU A 104 -0.31 0.66 -5.91
CA GLU A 104 -1.72 0.46 -5.54
C GLU A 104 -1.86 0.25 -4.03
N ALA A 105 -1.01 -0.59 -3.43
CA ALA A 105 -0.98 -0.81 -1.99
C ALA A 105 -0.73 0.50 -1.22
N CYS A 106 0.21 1.33 -1.70
CA CYS A 106 0.47 2.64 -1.14
C CYS A 106 -0.76 3.56 -1.26
N HIS A 107 -1.36 3.65 -2.44
CA HIS A 107 -2.41 4.60 -2.78
C HIS A 107 -3.73 4.38 -2.00
N TYR A 108 -4.11 3.12 -1.78
CA TYR A 108 -5.36 2.79 -1.08
C TYR A 108 -5.20 2.59 0.43
N VAL A 109 -3.96 2.41 0.92
CA VAL A 109 -3.72 2.22 2.37
C VAL A 109 -3.16 3.47 3.03
N LEU A 110 -2.46 4.34 2.30
CA LEU A 110 -2.06 5.64 2.82
C LEU A 110 -3.11 6.71 2.52
N PRO A 111 -3.68 7.35 3.55
CA PRO A 111 -4.46 8.57 3.40
C PRO A 111 -3.64 9.64 2.66
N PRO A 112 -4.22 10.33 1.66
CA PRO A 112 -3.50 11.34 0.88
C PRO A 112 -3.04 12.53 1.72
N GLU A 113 -3.67 12.77 2.88
CA GLU A 113 -3.29 13.85 3.81
C GLU A 113 -1.95 13.59 4.51
N LEU A 114 -1.53 12.32 4.58
CA LEU A 114 -0.25 11.93 5.17
C LEU A 114 0.90 11.96 4.15
N LEU A 115 0.57 12.16 2.87
CA LEU A 115 1.56 12.39 1.84
C LEU A 115 2.00 13.86 1.89
N PRO A 116 3.30 14.15 1.79
CA PRO A 116 3.74 15.54 1.67
C PRO A 116 3.07 16.14 0.45
N ALA A 117 2.32 17.24 0.62
CA ALA A 117 1.83 18.03 -0.50
C ALA A 117 3.03 18.32 -1.40
N THR A 118 2.99 17.81 -2.63
CA THR A 118 3.98 18.15 -3.65
C THR A 118 4.07 19.66 -3.66
N ALA A 119 5.23 20.21 -3.29
CA ALA A 119 5.40 21.63 -3.07
C ALA A 119 4.96 22.41 -4.31
N GLU A 120 3.75 22.95 -4.28
CA GLU A 120 3.36 24.03 -5.17
C GLU A 120 4.17 25.24 -4.72
N THR A 121 5.26 25.50 -5.45
CA THR A 121 5.96 26.77 -5.35
C THR A 121 5.01 27.82 -5.90
N GLY A 122 4.31 28.52 -5.02
CA GLY A 122 3.37 29.58 -5.39
C GLY A 122 2.71 30.17 -4.17
N ASP A 123 3.26 31.29 -3.70
CA ASP A 123 2.67 32.15 -2.68
C ASP A 123 1.20 32.49 -3.02
N ASP A 124 0.24 31.89 -2.32
CA ASP A 124 -0.96 32.59 -1.87
C ASP A 124 -1.56 31.86 -0.67
N ALA A 125 -1.44 32.47 0.49
CA ALA A 125 -2.15 32.07 1.68
C ALA A 125 -3.61 32.52 1.55
N SER A 126 -4.53 31.63 1.16
CA SER A 126 -5.93 31.73 1.56
C SER A 126 -6.74 30.46 1.28
N LEU A 127 -7.51 30.08 2.31
CA LEU A 127 -8.63 29.14 2.35
C LEU A 127 -8.27 27.65 2.39
N ALA A 128 -8.29 27.14 3.63
CA ALA A 128 -8.46 25.74 3.97
C ALA A 128 -9.63 25.09 3.20
N THR A 129 -9.51 23.77 3.00
CA THR A 129 -10.51 22.80 2.51
C THR A 129 -10.62 22.54 1.00
N ALA A 130 -9.57 22.75 0.22
CA ALA A 130 -9.47 22.10 -1.09
C ALA A 130 -8.96 20.67 -0.90
N ARG A 131 -9.86 19.68 -1.01
CA ARG A 131 -9.47 18.28 -1.26
C ARG A 131 -8.55 18.29 -2.49
N SER A 132 -7.27 18.01 -2.28
CA SER A 132 -6.28 17.98 -3.36
C SER A 132 -6.79 17.10 -4.50
N PRO A 133 -6.63 17.52 -5.78
CA PRO A 133 -7.05 16.72 -6.92
C PRO A 133 -6.33 15.37 -6.86
N GLY A 134 -7.06 14.30 -7.14
CA GLY A 134 -6.63 12.92 -6.92
C GLY A 134 -5.18 12.66 -7.33
N LEU A 135 -4.29 12.55 -6.34
CA LEU A 135 -2.93 12.07 -6.57
C LEU A 135 -3.04 10.71 -7.24
N SER A 136 -2.31 10.49 -8.32
CA SER A 136 -2.26 9.16 -8.90
C SER A 136 -1.58 8.18 -7.95
N ALA A 137 -1.78 6.88 -8.15
CA ALA A 137 -1.07 5.86 -7.38
C ALA A 137 0.45 6.01 -7.49
N VAL A 138 0.95 6.45 -8.65
CA VAL A 138 2.37 6.67 -8.92
C VAL A 138 2.91 7.87 -8.13
N ASP A 139 2.18 8.98 -8.07
CA ASP A 139 2.61 10.17 -7.32
C ASP A 139 2.63 9.90 -5.82
N SER A 140 1.60 9.19 -5.35
CA SER A 140 1.48 8.75 -3.96
C SER A 140 2.68 7.87 -3.57
N PHE A 141 2.98 6.91 -4.44
CA PHE A 141 4.09 5.99 -4.28
C PHE A 141 5.44 6.72 -4.29
N ALA A 142 5.69 7.58 -5.28
CA ALA A 142 6.94 8.32 -5.38
C ALA A 142 7.19 9.21 -4.15
N CYS A 143 6.14 9.82 -3.59
CA CYS A 143 6.24 10.64 -2.39
C CYS A 143 6.53 9.83 -1.13
N ALA A 144 5.97 8.62 -1.01
CA ALA A 144 6.09 7.78 0.18
C ALA A 144 7.24 6.75 0.11
N LEU A 145 7.80 6.50 -1.07
CA LEU A 145 8.80 5.45 -1.29
C LEU A 145 9.98 5.54 -0.32
N GLY A 146 10.20 4.44 0.39
CA GLY A 146 11.28 4.29 1.36
C GLY A 146 11.07 5.03 2.69
N LYS A 147 9.89 5.61 2.91
CA LYS A 147 9.52 6.29 4.15
C LYS A 147 8.67 5.37 5.03
N ALA A 148 8.81 5.55 6.34
CA ALA A 148 7.91 5.03 7.33
C ALA A 148 6.89 6.13 7.70
N VAL A 149 5.63 5.91 7.39
CA VAL A 149 4.52 6.83 7.64
C VAL A 149 3.64 6.22 8.72
N ARG A 150 3.39 6.96 9.80
CA ARG A 150 2.43 6.52 10.81
C ARG A 150 1.03 6.73 10.25
N VAL A 151 0.21 5.69 10.29
CA VAL A 151 -1.18 5.74 9.84
C VAL A 151 -2.05 5.73 11.08
N GLU A 152 -2.45 6.91 11.53
CA GLU A 152 -3.27 7.13 12.73
C GLU A 152 -4.56 6.29 12.78
N PRO A 153 -5.37 6.19 11.70
CA PRO A 153 -6.62 5.40 11.77
C PRO A 153 -6.33 3.91 12.04
N LEU A 154 -5.22 3.39 11.50
CA LEU A 154 -4.83 2.00 11.71
C LEU A 154 -3.96 1.81 12.98
N LYS A 155 -3.45 2.89 13.58
CA LYS A 155 -2.47 2.90 14.69
C LYS A 155 -1.16 2.17 14.40
N VAL A 156 -0.85 1.92 13.12
CA VAL A 156 0.34 1.20 12.65
C VAL A 156 1.36 2.11 12.00
N THR A 157 2.59 1.62 11.85
CA THR A 157 3.61 2.26 11.04
C THR A 157 3.67 1.60 9.67
N ALA A 158 3.26 2.31 8.63
CA ALA A 158 3.33 1.84 7.25
C ALA A 158 4.71 2.14 6.65
N ILE A 159 5.37 1.15 6.04
CA ILE A 159 6.64 1.33 5.33
C ILE A 159 6.37 1.06 3.85
N VAL A 160 6.70 2.02 2.98
CA VAL A 160 6.44 1.89 1.54
C VAL A 160 7.69 1.45 0.81
N VAL A 161 7.56 0.41 -0.01
CA VAL A 161 8.62 -0.15 -0.86
C VAL A 161 8.05 -0.52 -2.24
N PRO A 162 8.89 -0.73 -3.27
CA PRO A 162 8.44 -1.23 -4.57
C PRO A 162 7.73 -2.58 -4.47
N SER A 163 6.89 -2.90 -5.46
CA SER A 163 6.19 -4.19 -5.47
C SER A 163 7.16 -5.36 -5.64
N LEU A 164 6.71 -6.55 -5.25
CA LEU A 164 7.50 -7.77 -5.50
C LEU A 164 7.73 -8.00 -7.00
N CYS A 165 6.75 -7.64 -7.84
CA CYS A 165 6.87 -7.73 -9.29
C CYS A 165 7.94 -6.78 -9.84
N ASP A 166 7.91 -5.51 -9.41
CA ASP A 166 8.89 -4.50 -9.85
C ASP A 166 10.31 -4.92 -9.45
N MET A 167 10.50 -5.42 -8.22
CA MET A 167 11.81 -5.90 -7.76
C MET A 167 12.32 -7.14 -8.52
N LEU A 168 11.44 -7.94 -9.12
CA LEU A 168 11.84 -9.07 -9.95
C LEU A 168 12.22 -8.62 -11.36
N GLN A 169 11.57 -7.59 -11.89
CA GLN A 169 11.87 -7.01 -13.20
C GLN A 169 13.11 -6.10 -13.15
N GLU A 170 13.25 -5.33 -12.08
CA GLU A 170 14.32 -4.36 -11.84
C GLU A 170 15.05 -4.68 -10.52
N PRO A 171 16.10 -5.53 -10.55
CA PRO A 171 16.81 -5.96 -9.35
C PRO A 171 17.47 -4.83 -8.54
N GLU A 172 17.77 -3.70 -9.17
CA GLU A 172 18.30 -2.49 -8.52
C GLU A 172 17.40 -1.92 -7.42
N LEU A 173 16.09 -2.09 -7.56
CA LEU A 173 15.10 -1.65 -6.57
C LEU A 173 15.26 -2.37 -5.22
N LYS A 174 15.84 -3.58 -5.21
CA LYS A 174 16.07 -4.35 -3.97
C LYS A 174 16.96 -3.62 -2.98
N ALA A 175 17.97 -2.90 -3.47
CA ALA A 175 18.89 -2.15 -2.60
C ALA A 175 18.17 -1.01 -1.88
N GLN A 176 17.23 -0.34 -2.54
CA GLN A 176 16.39 0.69 -1.95
C GLN A 176 15.38 0.10 -0.96
N THR A 177 14.73 -1.01 -1.33
CA THR A 177 13.85 -1.77 -0.43
C THR A 177 14.58 -2.12 0.86
N TRP A 178 15.79 -2.68 0.75
CA TRP A 178 16.57 -3.13 1.91
C TRP A 178 16.86 -2.02 2.92
N LYS A 179 17.23 -0.82 2.44
CA LYS A 179 17.44 0.36 3.31
C LYS A 179 16.17 0.74 4.07
N SER A 180 15.02 0.57 3.44
CA SER A 180 13.71 0.99 3.96
C SER A 180 13.14 0.01 4.97
N ILE A 181 13.36 -1.31 4.76
CA ILE A 181 12.87 -2.37 5.65
C ILE A 181 13.86 -2.70 6.78
N GLN A 182 15.04 -2.09 6.80
CA GLN A 182 16.04 -2.30 7.85
C GLN A 182 15.50 -2.11 9.29
N PRO A 183 14.58 -1.15 9.57
CA PRO A 183 13.96 -1.02 10.90
C PRO A 183 13.14 -2.25 11.33
N LEU A 184 12.63 -3.04 10.38
CA LEU A 184 11.85 -4.25 10.67
C LEU A 184 12.73 -5.44 11.08
N ARG A 185 14.06 -5.34 10.93
CA ARG A 185 14.96 -6.46 11.19
C ARG A 185 14.97 -6.79 12.67
N GLN A 186 14.44 -7.97 13.02
CA GLN A 186 14.52 -8.48 14.37
C GLN A 186 15.96 -8.96 14.61
N ARG A 187 16.60 -8.41 15.65
CA ARG A 187 17.93 -8.84 16.12
C ARG A 187 17.81 -10.10 16.96
#